data_AF-A0A7S0M5E3-F1
#
_entry.id   AF-A0A7S0M5E3-F1
#
_cell.length_a   1.000
_cell.length_b   1.000
_cell.length_c   1.000
_cell.angle_alpha   90.00
_cell.angle_beta   90.00
_cell.angle_gamma   90.00
#
_symmetry.space_group_name_H-M   'P 1'
#
loop_
_entity.id
_entity.type
_entity.pdbx_description
1 polymer ?
#
loop_
_entity_poly.entity_id
_entity_poly.type
_entity_poly.pdbx_seq_one_letter_code
_entity_poly.pdbx_strand_id
1 'polypeptide(L)'
;EVFEEVPIMLAPDERLRLLNMLTHASGVLAAHNITHWLDFGSLLGAVRNGRIIDWDDDADISLPAEARAAVLSGAVREALESGGYQVWLEPHHDIVRLGSPGHRVDDVDLFFFEEVA
;
A
#
# COMPACT_ATOMS: atom_id res chain seq x y z
N GLU A 1 29.97 16.62 14.30
CA GLU A 1 28.50 16.60 14.31
C GLU A 1 28.08 15.34 15.05
N VAL A 2 27.18 15.46 16.02
CA VAL A 2 26.57 14.31 16.67
C VAL A 2 25.31 14.03 15.85
N PHE A 3 25.32 12.94 15.08
CA PHE A 3 24.09 12.43 14.50
C PHE A 3 23.25 11.94 15.69
N GLU A 4 22.09 12.55 15.93
CA GLU A 4 21.12 11.96 16.84
C GLU A 4 20.77 10.57 16.29
N GLU A 5 20.88 9.53 17.12
CA GLU A 5 20.47 8.18 16.76
C GLU A 5 18.95 8.18 16.56
N VAL A 6 18.52 8.37 15.31
CA VAL A 6 17.11 8.21 14.94
C VAL A 6 16.79 6.71 14.99
N PRO A 7 15.75 6.29 15.72
CA PRO A 7 15.36 4.89 15.74
C PRO A 7 15.01 4.45 14.32
N ILE A 8 15.65 3.37 13.87
CA ILE A 8 15.48 2.79 12.52
C ILE A 8 14.15 2.03 12.42
N MET A 9 13.51 1.71 13.55
CA MET A 9 12.29 0.88 13.58
C MET A 9 11.03 1.75 13.60
N LEU A 10 10.02 1.32 12.84
CA LEU A 10 8.66 1.85 12.98
C LEU A 10 8.13 1.62 14.39
N ALA A 11 7.40 2.61 14.90
CA ALA A 11 6.64 2.44 16.12
C ALA A 11 5.56 1.35 15.92
N PRO A 12 5.24 0.56 16.97
CA PRO A 12 4.26 -0.52 16.85
C PRO A 12 2.88 -0.10 16.33
N ASP A 13 2.46 1.12 16.63
CA ASP A 13 1.20 1.70 16.17
C ASP A 13 1.24 2.13 14.70
N GLU A 14 2.39 2.61 14.19
CA GLU A 14 2.62 2.87 12.76
C GLU A 14 2.48 1.59 11.95
N ARG A 15 3.18 0.53 12.36
CA ARG A 15 3.10 -0.79 11.70
C ARG A 15 1.69 -1.37 11.73
N LEU A 16 0.94 -1.18 12.82
CA LEU A 16 -0.45 -1.64 12.91
C LEU A 16 -1.36 -0.84 11.97
N ARG A 17 -1.16 0.48 11.86
CA ARG A 17 -1.90 1.32 10.88
C ARG A 17 -1.65 0.85 9.45
N LEU A 18 -0.38 0.64 9.10
CA LEU A 18 0.02 0.19 7.78
C LEU A 18 -0.57 -1.20 7.46
N LEU A 19 -0.53 -2.14 8.42
CA LEU A 19 -1.13 -3.46 8.24
C LEU A 19 -2.66 -3.40 8.06
N ASN A 20 -3.34 -2.53 8.81
CA ASN A 20 -4.78 -2.33 8.64
C ASN A 20 -5.12 -1.74 7.26
N MET A 21 -4.30 -0.81 6.77
CA MET A 21 -4.48 -0.22 5.45
C MET A 21 -4.22 -1.24 4.33
N LEU A 22 -3.13 -2.02 4.45
CA LEU A 22 -2.78 -3.09 3.51
C LEU A 22 -3.89 -4.15 3.41
N THR A 23 -4.39 -4.59 4.57
CA THR A 23 -5.47 -5.59 4.63
C THR A 23 -6.80 -5.04 4.12
N HIS A 24 -7.11 -3.77 4.38
CA HIS A 24 -8.26 -3.09 3.80
C HIS A 24 -8.17 -3.02 2.27
N ALA A 25 -7.04 -2.54 1.74
CA ALA A 25 -6.81 -2.45 0.31
C ALA A 25 -6.95 -3.81 -0.38
N SER A 26 -6.26 -4.83 0.14
CA SER A 26 -6.35 -6.21 -0.37
C SER A 26 -7.79 -6.75 -0.31
N GLY A 27 -8.51 -6.51 0.79
CA GLY A 27 -9.90 -6.93 0.95
C GLY A 27 -10.84 -6.28 -0.07
N VAL A 28 -10.69 -4.97 -0.32
CA VAL A 28 -11.46 -4.24 -1.33
C VAL A 28 -11.17 -4.78 -2.73
N LEU A 29 -9.90 -4.95 -3.09
CA LEU A 29 -9.50 -5.49 -4.39
C LEU A 29 -10.08 -6.89 -4.62
N ALA A 30 -9.99 -7.77 -3.61
CA ALA A 30 -10.58 -9.10 -3.66
C ALA A 30 -12.11 -9.07 -3.84
N ALA A 31 -12.81 -8.21 -3.08
CA ALA A 31 -14.28 -8.08 -3.17
C ALA A 31 -14.77 -7.62 -4.55
N HIS A 32 -13.93 -6.89 -5.28
CA HIS A 32 -14.19 -6.44 -6.65
C HIS A 32 -13.63 -7.38 -7.73
N ASN A 33 -13.17 -8.58 -7.36
CA ASN A 33 -12.55 -9.56 -8.26
C ASN A 33 -11.32 -9.03 -9.02
N ILE A 34 -10.55 -8.14 -8.38
CA ILE A 34 -9.30 -7.63 -8.92
C ILE A 34 -8.16 -8.50 -8.41
N THR A 35 -7.49 -9.19 -9.34
CA THR A 35 -6.25 -9.91 -9.07
C THR A 35 -5.20 -8.93 -8.53
N HIS A 36 -4.55 -9.31 -7.44
CA HIS A 36 -3.49 -8.52 -6.83
C HIS A 36 -2.57 -9.44 -6.00
N TRP A 37 -1.36 -8.99 -5.74
CA TRP A 37 -0.38 -9.70 -4.93
C TRP A 37 0.49 -8.74 -4.13
N LEU A 38 1.09 -9.21 -3.04
CA LEU A 38 2.13 -8.46 -2.33
C LEU A 38 3.38 -8.42 -3.20
N ASP A 39 4.10 -7.31 -3.16
CA ASP A 39 5.36 -7.13 -3.90
C ASP A 39 6.47 -6.53 -3.01
N PHE A 40 7.67 -6.38 -3.57
CA PHE A 40 8.82 -5.71 -2.96
C PHE A 40 9.07 -6.06 -1.47
N GLY A 41 9.15 -5.06 -0.60
CA GLY A 41 9.43 -5.22 0.83
C GLY A 41 8.31 -5.96 1.55
N SER A 42 7.07 -5.70 1.15
CA SER A 42 5.87 -6.35 1.69
C SER A 42 5.85 -7.86 1.46
N LEU A 43 6.14 -8.30 0.23
CA LEU A 43 6.26 -9.73 -0.09
C LEU A 43 7.42 -10.38 0.68
N LEU A 44 8.57 -9.70 0.71
CA LEU A 44 9.74 -10.21 1.42
C LEU A 44 9.45 -10.41 2.91
N GLY A 45 8.81 -9.44 3.57
CA GLY A 45 8.40 -9.53 4.96
C GLY A 45 7.40 -10.67 5.20
N ALA A 46 6.39 -10.78 4.34
CA ALA A 46 5.41 -11.86 4.41
C ALA A 46 6.07 -13.25 4.33
N VAL A 47 7.00 -13.45 3.40
CA VAL A 47 7.70 -14.74 3.22
C VAL A 47 8.73 -15.00 4.33
N ARG A 48 9.50 -13.98 4.72
CA ARG A 48 10.61 -14.14 5.67
C ARG A 48 10.12 -14.43 7.09
N ASN A 49 9.12 -13.70 7.55
CA ASN A 49 8.69 -13.72 8.94
C ASN A 49 7.19 -13.46 9.14
N GLY A 50 6.39 -13.50 8.08
CA GLY A 50 4.93 -13.36 8.15
C GLY A 50 4.46 -11.99 8.63
N ARG A 51 5.27 -10.93 8.44
CA ARG A 51 4.96 -9.58 8.90
C ARG A 51 5.61 -8.51 8.02
N ILE A 52 5.11 -7.27 8.12
CA ILE A 52 5.80 -6.08 7.60
C ILE A 52 7.19 -5.98 8.24
N ILE A 53 8.19 -5.60 7.46
CA ILE A 53 9.56 -5.44 7.94
C ILE A 53 9.58 -4.33 9.00
N ASP A 54 10.30 -4.54 10.11
CA ASP A 54 10.17 -3.67 11.29
C ASP A 54 10.61 -2.21 11.05
N TRP A 55 11.29 -1.94 9.94
CA TRP A 55 11.79 -0.64 9.50
C TRP A 55 11.25 -0.23 8.12
N ASP A 56 10.30 -0.96 7.53
CA ASP A 56 9.58 -0.54 6.32
C ASP A 56 8.51 0.46 6.72
N ASP A 57 8.48 1.64 6.09
CA ASP A 57 7.48 2.69 6.32
C ASP A 57 6.30 2.64 5.34
N ASP A 58 6.34 1.78 4.33
CA ASP A 58 5.25 1.57 3.37
C ASP A 58 4.93 0.08 3.16
N ALA A 59 3.87 -0.16 2.37
CA ALA A 59 3.53 -1.49 1.92
C ALA A 59 3.10 -1.50 0.46
N ASP A 60 3.39 -2.59 -0.24
CA ASP A 60 3.26 -2.67 -1.68
C ASP A 60 2.24 -3.74 -2.09
N ILE A 61 1.31 -3.34 -2.94
CA ILE A 61 0.42 -4.25 -3.68
C ILE A 61 0.62 -4.00 -5.17
N SER A 62 0.84 -5.08 -5.90
CA SER A 62 0.91 -5.06 -7.36
C SER A 62 -0.38 -5.62 -7.97
N LEU A 63 -0.77 -5.05 -9.10
CA LEU A 63 -2.00 -5.36 -9.83
C LEU A 63 -1.75 -5.37 -11.35
N PRO A 64 -2.61 -6.05 -12.13
CA PRO A 64 -2.64 -5.89 -13.58
C PRO A 64 -2.97 -4.44 -13.99
N ALA A 65 -2.35 -3.97 -15.08
CA ALA A 65 -2.46 -2.58 -15.54
C ALA A 65 -3.90 -2.13 -15.83
N GLU A 66 -4.77 -3.04 -16.27
CA GLU A 66 -6.18 -2.77 -16.53
C GLU A 66 -6.98 -2.40 -15.27
N ALA A 67 -6.52 -2.77 -14.08
CA ALA A 67 -7.17 -2.43 -12.82
C ALA A 67 -7.07 -0.94 -12.47
N ARG A 68 -6.11 -0.21 -13.07
CA ARG A 68 -5.77 1.17 -12.74
C ARG A 68 -6.97 2.13 -12.80
N ALA A 69 -7.79 2.03 -13.84
CA ALA A 69 -8.95 2.90 -14.00
C ALA A 69 -9.99 2.67 -12.89
N ALA A 70 -10.16 1.42 -12.47
CA ALA A 70 -11.07 1.07 -11.38
C ALA A 70 -10.55 1.60 -10.04
N VAL A 71 -9.27 1.41 -9.74
CA VAL A 71 -8.66 1.90 -8.49
C VAL A 71 -8.77 3.43 -8.38
N LEU A 72 -8.63 4.16 -9.49
CA LEU A 72 -8.67 5.63 -9.50
C LEU A 72 -10.08 6.23 -9.52
N SER A 73 -11.12 5.45 -9.83
CA SER A 73 -12.47 5.99 -10.02
C SER A 73 -13.61 4.99 -9.80
N GLY A 74 -14.78 5.51 -9.42
CA GLY A 74 -15.98 4.70 -9.22
C GLY A 74 -15.92 3.82 -7.97
N ALA A 75 -16.57 2.66 -8.03
CA ALA A 75 -16.88 1.85 -6.85
C ALA A 75 -15.65 1.33 -6.08
N VAL A 76 -14.56 0.97 -6.78
CA VAL A 76 -13.34 0.48 -6.11
C VAL A 76 -12.69 1.60 -5.33
N ARG A 77 -12.55 2.79 -5.93
CA ARG A 77 -12.06 3.97 -5.22
C ARG A 77 -12.92 4.32 -4.02
N GLU A 78 -14.24 4.38 -4.19
CA GLU A 78 -15.18 4.68 -3.11
C GLU A 78 -15.05 3.67 -1.96
N ALA A 79 -14.88 2.38 -2.28
CA ALA A 79 -14.66 1.33 -1.28
C ALA A 79 -13.30 1.48 -0.56
N LEU A 80 -12.23 1.80 -1.29
CA LEU A 80 -10.93 2.12 -0.68
C LEU A 80 -11.03 3.30 0.28
N GLU A 81 -11.65 4.40 -0.16
CA GLU A 81 -11.83 5.63 0.64
C GLU A 81 -12.81 5.43 1.82
N SER A 82 -13.73 4.46 1.75
CA SER A 82 -14.67 4.15 2.84
C SER A 82 -13.98 3.69 4.14
N GLY A 83 -12.73 3.23 4.06
CA GLY A 83 -11.87 2.93 5.21
C GLY A 83 -11.36 4.16 5.96
N GLY A 84 -11.73 5.37 5.53
CA GLY A 84 -11.20 6.63 6.07
C GLY A 84 -9.87 7.03 5.44
N TYR A 85 -9.54 6.47 4.28
CA TYR A 85 -8.30 6.71 3.55
C TYR A 85 -8.54 7.65 2.35
N GLN A 86 -7.45 8.13 1.75
CA GLN A 86 -7.45 8.88 0.50
C GLN A 86 -6.72 8.09 -0.57
N VAL A 87 -7.26 8.13 -1.79
CA VAL A 87 -6.62 7.57 -2.98
C VAL A 87 -6.14 8.70 -3.88
N TRP A 88 -4.85 8.69 -4.23
CA TRP A 88 -4.29 9.65 -5.18
C TRP A 88 -3.25 9.02 -6.11
N LEU A 89 -3.10 9.60 -7.29
CA LEU A 89 -2.02 9.26 -8.21
C LEU A 89 -0.77 10.03 -7.80
N GLU A 90 0.36 9.33 -7.66
CA GLU A 90 1.65 9.99 -7.49
C GLU A 90 2.09 10.58 -8.85
N PRO A 91 2.46 11.87 -8.94
CA PRO A 91 2.72 12.52 -10.22
C PRO A 91 4.05 12.16 -10.90
N HIS A 92 5.00 11.57 -10.20
CA HIS A 92 6.36 11.27 -10.68
C HIS A 92 6.58 9.80 -11.02
N HIS A 93 5.75 8.90 -10.47
CA HIS A 93 5.77 7.46 -10.70
C HIS A 93 4.34 7.03 -11.01
N ASP A 94 4.13 6.08 -11.92
CA ASP A 94 2.78 5.56 -12.23
C ASP A 94 2.28 4.62 -11.11
N ILE A 95 2.18 5.17 -9.91
CA ILE A 95 1.82 4.52 -8.66
C ILE A 95 0.57 5.21 -8.13
N VAL A 96 -0.41 4.42 -7.73
CA VAL A 96 -1.56 4.94 -6.98
C VAL A 96 -1.32 4.68 -5.51
N ARG A 97 -1.50 5.68 -4.68
CA ARG A 97 -1.31 5.58 -3.24
C ARG A 97 -2.64 5.56 -2.52
N LEU A 98 -2.71 4.69 -1.52
CA LEU A 98 -3.72 4.74 -0.47
C LEU A 98 -3.03 5.23 0.80
N GLY A 99 -3.59 6.23 1.47
CA GLY A 99 -2.98 6.76 2.69
C GLY A 99 -3.97 7.44 3.62
N SER A 100 -3.53 7.73 4.84
CA SER A 100 -4.36 8.43 5.83
C SER A 100 -4.47 9.93 5.49
N PRO A 101 -5.63 10.57 5.70
CA PRO A 101 -5.80 11.99 5.45
C PRO A 101 -4.75 12.83 6.18
N GLY A 102 -3.94 13.58 5.44
CA GLY A 102 -2.90 14.47 6.00
C GLY A 102 -1.64 13.78 6.51
N HIS A 103 -1.53 12.45 6.41
CA HIS A 103 -0.30 11.69 6.70
C HIS A 103 0.37 11.29 5.37
N ARG A 104 1.70 11.37 5.30
CA ARG A 104 2.49 11.05 4.09
C ARG A 104 3.56 9.98 4.31
N VAL A 105 3.50 9.28 5.45
CA VAL A 105 4.58 8.42 5.93
C VAL A 105 4.15 6.97 6.12
N ASP A 106 2.86 6.66 5.94
CA ASP A 106 2.29 5.31 6.16
C ASP A 106 1.39 4.96 4.96
N ASP A 107 1.96 4.86 3.75
CA ASP A 107 1.21 4.66 2.51
C ASP A 107 1.18 3.16 2.11
N VAL A 108 0.10 2.76 1.43
CA VAL A 108 0.08 1.53 0.63
C VAL A 108 0.21 1.93 -0.84
N ASP A 109 1.31 1.53 -1.47
CA ASP A 109 1.60 1.79 -2.87
C ASP A 109 0.98 0.68 -3.74
N LEU A 110 0.20 1.11 -4.74
CA LEU A 110 -0.46 0.26 -5.72
C LEU A 110 0.27 0.39 -7.05
N PHE A 111 0.99 -0.66 -7.42
CA PHE A 111 1.76 -0.76 -8.66
C PHE A 111 0.97 -1.47 -9.74
N PHE A 112 1.14 -1.02 -10.98
CA PHE A 112 0.42 -1.53 -12.14
C PHE A 112 1.39 -2.13 -13.15
N PHE A 113 1.22 -3.42 -13.44
CA PHE A 113 2.09 -4.16 -14.36
C PHE A 113 1.30 -4.70 -15.55
N GLU A 114 1.89 -4.58 -16.74
CA GLU A 114 1.39 -5.27 -17.92
C GLU A 114 1.74 -6.76 -17.81
N GLU A 115 0.81 -7.64 -18.20
CA GLU A 115 1.15 -9.05 -18.41
C GLU A 115 2.15 -9.16 -19.56
N VAL A 116 3.32 -9.73 -19.27
CA VAL A 116 4.30 -10.06 -20.30
C VAL A 116 3.90 -11.42 -20.87
N ALA A 117 3.41 -11.41 -22.12
CA ALA A 117 3.04 -12.60 -22.88
C ALA A 117 4.23 -13.53 -23.18
#